data_AF-A0A7E4VXY0-F1
#
_entry.id   AF-A0A7E4VXY0-F1
#
_cell.length_a   1.000
_cell.length_b   1.000
_cell.length_c   1.000
_cell.angle_alpha   90.00
_cell.angle_beta   90.00
_cell.angle_gamma   90.00
#
_symmetry.space_group_name_H-M   'P 1'
#
loop_
_entity.id
_entity.type
_entity.pdbx_description
1 polymer ?
#
loop_
_entity_poly.entity_id
_entity_poly.type
_entity_poly.pdbx_seq_one_letter_code
_entity_poly.pdbx_strand_id
1 'polypeptide(L)'
;MAFYIVYVFFKLERFISSRIACMFSLASLILFHLITYSWPFIPGHVAMHNSTTLDTNATVNEDNVGCDTDKFDWCDDLRPVNVYLYYTMYIITIGIAYPMLNITVATLLSKILGPRPQGTQQGIFQASGSFSRVIGPIGVSTLYVAFGPRMAWNLEIIVIAVTLVSWIVCYKRMVPLKMPIRTETSSESEGPVQTEVNRRQSIFNGV
;
A
#
# COMPACT_ATOMS: atom_id res chain seq x y z
N MET A 1 -3.96 16.20 3.97
CA MET A 1 -3.32 17.55 3.98
C MET A 1 -2.48 17.80 5.24
N ALA A 2 -2.98 17.62 6.48
CA ALA A 2 -2.19 17.85 7.70
C ALA A 2 -0.93 16.96 7.82
N PHE A 3 -1.00 15.69 7.43
CA PHE A 3 0.18 14.80 7.41
C PHE A 3 1.21 15.19 6.34
N TYR A 4 0.76 15.73 5.22
CA TYR A 4 1.63 16.24 4.16
C TYR A 4 2.47 17.42 4.67
N ILE A 5 1.86 18.27 5.50
CA ILE A 5 2.52 19.38 6.18
C ILE A 5 3.58 18.83 7.15
N VAL A 6 3.23 17.92 8.07
CA VAL A 6 4.22 17.33 9.00
C VAL A 6 5.38 16.65 8.25
N TYR A 7 5.08 15.93 7.17
CA TYR A 7 6.08 15.24 6.34
C TYR A 7 7.04 16.21 5.62
N VAL A 8 6.51 17.32 5.09
CA VAL A 8 7.30 18.38 4.43
C VAL A 8 8.12 19.18 5.45
N PHE A 9 7.55 19.50 6.61
CA PHE A 9 8.22 20.27 7.67
C PHE A 9 9.36 19.50 8.34
N PHE A 10 9.23 18.18 8.52
CA PHE A 10 10.26 17.35 9.17
C PHE A 10 11.45 16.97 8.25
N LYS A 11 11.47 17.36 6.96
CA LYS A 11 12.50 16.94 5.99
C LYS A 11 12.78 15.44 6.06
N LEU A 12 11.73 14.61 6.18
CA LEU A 12 11.88 13.17 6.40
C LEU A 12 12.61 12.47 5.24
N GLU A 13 12.50 13.02 4.03
CA GLU A 13 13.22 12.60 2.83
C GLU A 13 14.75 12.75 2.93
N ARG A 14 15.24 13.69 3.76
CA ARG A 14 16.68 13.88 3.99
C ARG A 14 17.25 12.87 4.98
N PHE A 15 16.41 12.35 5.89
CA PHE A 15 16.86 11.47 6.98
C PHE A 15 16.59 9.98 6.71
N ILE A 16 15.54 9.64 5.96
CA ILE A 16 15.14 8.24 5.75
C ILE A 16 15.42 7.80 4.31
N SER A 17 16.32 6.82 4.17
CA SER A 17 16.52 6.11 2.90
C SER A 17 15.20 5.45 2.46
N SER A 18 14.78 5.66 1.21
CA SER A 18 13.50 5.14 0.67
C SER A 18 13.27 3.65 0.93
N ARG A 19 14.34 2.84 1.05
CA ARG A 19 14.26 1.42 1.40
C ARG A 19 13.86 1.16 2.85
N ILE A 20 14.43 1.91 3.80
CA ILE A 20 14.13 1.79 5.22
C ILE A 20 12.71 2.28 5.49
N ALA A 21 12.28 3.35 4.80
CA ALA A 21 10.90 3.83 4.87
C ALA A 21 9.90 2.75 4.45
N CYS A 22 10.16 2.04 3.34
CA CYS A 22 9.30 0.94 2.90
C CYS A 22 9.23 -0.19 3.92
N MET A 23 10.37 -0.61 4.49
CA MET A 23 10.40 -1.64 5.54
C MET A 23 9.62 -1.21 6.78
N PHE A 24 9.76 0.04 7.21
CA PHE A 24 9.01 0.58 8.34
C PHE A 24 7.50 0.61 8.05
N SER A 25 7.08 1.03 6.85
CA SER A 25 5.67 0.99 6.45
C SER A 25 5.10 -0.43 6.46
N LEU A 26 5.82 -1.40 5.88
CA LEU A 26 5.40 -2.81 5.86
C LEU A 26 5.31 -3.39 7.28
N ALA A 27 6.29 -3.10 8.14
CA ALA A 27 6.27 -3.52 9.53
C ALA A 27 5.08 -2.90 10.30
N SER A 28 4.79 -1.62 10.06
CA SER A 28 3.62 -0.95 10.65
C SER A 28 2.31 -1.57 10.20
N LEU A 29 2.21 -2.02 8.94
CA LEU A 29 1.02 -2.73 8.43
C LEU A 29 0.86 -4.10 9.12
N ILE A 30 1.94 -4.85 9.32
CA ILE A 30 1.89 -6.13 10.06
C ILE A 30 1.43 -5.87 11.50
N LEU A 31 2.01 -4.87 12.16
CA LEU A 31 1.65 -4.51 13.53
C LEU A 31 0.17 -4.15 13.66
N PHE A 32 -0.37 -3.38 12.71
CA PHE A 32 -1.80 -3.06 12.66
C PHE A 32 -2.67 -4.32 12.60
N HIS A 33 -2.35 -5.27 11.72
CA HIS A 33 -3.13 -6.50 11.58
C HIS A 33 -2.99 -7.41 12.81
N LEU A 34 -1.82 -7.44 13.46
CA LEU A 34 -1.62 -8.20 14.70
C LEU A 34 -2.36 -7.60 15.89
N ILE A 35 -2.40 -6.26 16.02
CA ILE A 35 -3.13 -5.58 17.09
C ILE A 35 -4.64 -5.72 16.91
N THR A 36 -5.12 -5.63 15.66
CA THR A 36 -6.54 -5.78 15.34
C THR A 36 -6.99 -7.24 15.24
N TYR A 37 -6.05 -8.19 15.33
CA TYR A 37 -6.37 -9.61 15.32
C TYR A 37 -7.22 -9.97 16.55
N SER A 38 -8.29 -10.72 16.29
CA SER A 38 -9.23 -11.17 17.31
C SER A 38 -8.66 -12.39 18.06
N TRP A 39 -7.63 -12.11 18.88
CA TRP A 39 -6.86 -13.13 19.59
C TRP A 39 -7.73 -14.00 20.51
N PRO A 40 -7.43 -15.30 20.63
CA PRO A 40 -8.23 -16.24 21.42
C PRO A 40 -8.18 -15.96 22.93
N PHE A 41 -7.20 -15.18 23.41
CA PHE A 41 -7.03 -14.85 24.83
C PHE A 41 -7.91 -13.70 25.32
N ILE A 42 -8.61 -12.99 24.42
CA ILE A 42 -9.48 -11.87 24.81
C ILE A 42 -10.82 -12.45 25.34
N PRO A 43 -11.24 -12.14 26.57
CA PRO A 43 -12.50 -12.63 27.11
C PRO A 43 -13.70 -11.91 26.48
N GLY A 44 -14.76 -12.66 26.18
CA GLY A 44 -16.01 -12.15 25.60
C GLY A 44 -16.33 -12.78 24.25
N HIS A 45 -17.60 -12.80 23.86
CA HIS A 45 -18.03 -13.24 22.53
C HIS A 45 -18.79 -12.11 21.86
N VAL A 46 -18.82 -12.11 20.54
CA VAL A 46 -19.65 -11.16 19.77
C VAL A 46 -21.13 -11.45 20.06
N ALA A 47 -21.97 -10.41 20.08
CA ALA A 47 -23.41 -10.58 20.23
C ALA A 47 -23.96 -11.41 19.06
N MET A 48 -24.65 -12.51 19.37
CA MET A 48 -25.23 -13.42 18.38
C MET A 48 -26.74 -13.26 18.37
N HIS A 49 -27.33 -13.29 17.17
CA HIS A 49 -28.77 -13.23 16.99
C HIS A 49 -29.20 -14.39 16.08
N ASN A 50 -30.34 -14.99 16.41
CA ASN A 50 -30.95 -16.04 15.59
C ASN A 50 -32.27 -15.51 15.01
N SER A 51 -32.52 -15.77 13.73
CA SER A 51 -33.72 -15.32 13.00
C SER A 51 -35.02 -15.75 13.70
N THR A 52 -35.01 -16.89 14.37
CA THR A 52 -36.17 -17.45 15.09
C THR A 52 -36.55 -16.64 16.36
N THR A 53 -35.60 -15.91 16.95
CA THR A 53 -35.84 -15.05 18.13
C THR A 53 -36.25 -13.63 17.78
N LEU A 54 -36.07 -13.23 16.51
CA LEU A 54 -36.53 -11.93 16.01
C LEU A 54 -38.07 -11.88 15.88
N ASP A 55 -38.69 -13.01 15.53
CA ASP A 55 -40.14 -13.07 15.29
C ASP A 55 -41.01 -13.04 16.55
N THR A 56 -40.45 -13.29 17.75
CA THR A 56 -41.25 -13.39 18.98
C THR A 56 -41.18 -12.16 19.89
N ASN A 57 -40.20 -11.26 19.72
CA ASN A 57 -40.02 -10.09 20.61
C ASN A 57 -39.34 -8.86 19.94
N ALA A 58 -39.27 -8.76 18.61
CA ALA A 58 -38.64 -7.59 17.99
C ALA A 58 -39.64 -6.44 17.76
N THR A 59 -39.61 -5.44 18.64
CA THR A 59 -39.50 -4.08 18.12
C THR A 59 -38.33 -4.09 17.14
N VAL A 60 -38.62 -3.89 15.85
CA VAL A 60 -37.63 -3.77 14.78
C VAL A 60 -36.73 -2.59 15.11
N ASN A 61 -35.68 -2.82 15.90
CA ASN A 61 -34.57 -1.90 16.01
C ASN A 61 -33.69 -2.20 14.80
N GLU A 62 -33.56 -1.23 13.89
CA GLU A 62 -32.78 -1.31 12.65
C GLU A 62 -31.28 -1.63 12.86
N ASP A 63 -30.82 -1.75 14.10
CA ASP A 63 -29.42 -1.94 14.49
C ASP A 63 -29.20 -3.29 15.18
N ASN A 64 -29.50 -4.42 14.52
CA ASN A 64 -29.05 -5.73 14.99
C ASN A 64 -27.52 -5.85 14.81
N VAL A 65 -26.76 -5.27 15.74
CA VAL A 65 -25.30 -5.33 15.76
C VAL A 65 -24.87 -6.69 16.31
N GLY A 66 -24.48 -7.61 15.42
CA GLY A 66 -24.08 -8.96 15.84
C GLY A 66 -23.81 -9.93 14.69
N CYS A 67 -23.42 -11.15 15.04
CA CYS A 67 -23.25 -12.26 14.09
C CYS A 67 -24.57 -13.05 13.98
N ASP A 68 -25.03 -13.25 12.75
CA ASP A 68 -26.21 -14.06 12.43
C ASP A 68 -25.81 -15.53 12.37
N THR A 69 -26.26 -16.32 13.34
CA THR A 69 -25.91 -17.74 13.46
C THR A 69 -26.56 -18.60 12.38
N ASP A 70 -27.63 -18.13 11.73
CA ASP A 70 -28.30 -18.90 10.67
C ASP A 70 -27.58 -18.73 9.33
N LYS A 71 -26.74 -17.69 9.21
CA LYS A 71 -26.01 -17.35 7.99
C LYS A 71 -24.54 -17.73 8.04
N PHE A 72 -23.92 -17.78 9.23
CA PHE A 72 -22.48 -17.98 9.37
C PHE A 72 -22.12 -18.96 10.50
N ASP A 73 -21.39 -20.02 10.15
CA ASP A 73 -21.01 -21.09 11.08
C ASP A 73 -19.84 -20.71 12.02
N TRP A 74 -19.14 -19.60 11.74
CA TRP A 74 -17.94 -19.17 12.46
C TRP A 74 -18.20 -18.15 13.58
N CYS A 75 -19.48 -17.86 13.87
CA CYS A 75 -19.86 -16.84 14.87
C CYS A 75 -19.31 -17.14 16.28
N ASP A 76 -19.31 -18.41 16.70
CA ASP A 76 -18.90 -18.85 18.04
C ASP A 76 -17.43 -18.57 18.34
N ASP A 77 -16.60 -18.63 17.31
CA ASP A 77 -15.17 -18.42 17.46
C ASP A 77 -14.82 -16.95 17.61
N LEU A 78 -15.70 -16.00 17.27
CA LEU A 78 -15.33 -14.60 17.17
C LEU A 78 -15.30 -13.87 18.52
N ARG A 79 -14.15 -13.25 18.83
CA ARG A 79 -13.96 -12.39 20.01
C ARG A 79 -14.19 -10.92 19.67
N PRO A 80 -14.76 -10.13 20.58
CA PRO A 80 -14.93 -8.69 20.37
C PRO A 80 -13.58 -7.97 20.42
N VAL A 81 -13.37 -7.02 19.50
CA VAL A 81 -12.18 -6.16 19.46
C VAL A 81 -12.56 -4.77 19.97
N ASN A 82 -11.66 -4.10 20.70
CA ASN A 82 -11.91 -2.74 21.20
C ASN A 82 -12.02 -1.76 20.01
N VAL A 83 -13.21 -1.17 19.86
CA VAL A 83 -13.57 -0.26 18.78
C VAL A 83 -12.66 0.98 18.72
N TYR A 84 -12.30 1.56 19.88
CA TYR A 84 -11.43 2.74 19.94
C TYR A 84 -10.00 2.42 19.49
N LEU A 85 -9.49 1.25 19.87
CA LEU A 85 -8.17 0.78 19.45
C LEU A 85 -8.15 0.54 17.93
N TYR A 86 -9.18 -0.13 17.41
CA TYR A 86 -9.33 -0.40 15.99
C TYR A 86 -9.32 0.90 15.16
N TYR A 87 -10.18 1.87 15.49
CA TYR A 87 -10.24 3.13 14.73
C TYR A 87 -8.97 3.97 14.84
N THR A 88 -8.36 4.05 16.03
CA THR A 88 -7.12 4.81 16.23
C THR A 88 -6.00 4.24 15.36
N MET A 89 -5.82 2.91 15.37
CA MET A 89 -4.78 2.26 14.59
C MET A 89 -5.08 2.29 13.08
N TYR A 90 -6.37 2.25 12.70
CA TYR A 90 -6.80 2.37 11.31
C TYR A 90 -6.46 3.75 10.73
N ILE A 91 -6.72 4.84 11.48
CA ILE A 91 -6.38 6.21 11.07
C ILE A 91 -4.87 6.37 10.87
N ILE A 92 -4.06 5.81 11.79
CA ILE A 92 -2.59 5.87 11.68
C ILE A 92 -2.12 5.09 10.44
N THR A 93 -2.66 3.91 10.21
CA THR A 93 -2.22 3.01 9.14
C THR A 93 -2.60 3.54 7.76
N ILE A 94 -3.86 3.92 7.57
CA ILE A 94 -4.36 4.49 6.31
C ILE A 94 -3.85 5.92 6.10
N GLY A 95 -3.68 6.70 7.16
CA GLY A 95 -3.25 8.09 7.09
C GLY A 95 -1.74 8.27 6.87
N ILE A 96 -0.92 7.35 7.37
CA ILE A 96 0.54 7.50 7.38
C ILE A 96 1.23 6.35 6.66
N ALA A 97 1.04 5.12 7.11
CA ALA A 97 1.80 3.97 6.62
C ALA A 97 1.51 3.67 5.14
N TYR A 98 0.25 3.68 4.74
CA TYR A 98 -0.16 3.35 3.36
C TYR A 98 0.28 4.40 2.32
N PRO A 99 0.09 5.73 2.52
CA PRO A 99 0.63 6.74 1.62
C PRO A 99 2.15 6.71 1.55
N MET A 100 2.82 6.53 2.69
CA MET A 100 4.28 6.43 2.75
C MET A 100 4.79 5.22 1.96
N LEU A 101 4.13 4.06 2.08
CA LEU A 101 4.47 2.87 1.29
C LEU A 101 4.35 3.15 -0.21
N ASN A 102 3.22 3.71 -0.66
CA ASN A 102 2.97 3.99 -2.08
C ASN A 102 4.00 4.96 -2.67
N ILE A 103 4.29 6.07 -1.97
CA ILE A 103 5.24 7.09 -2.44
C ILE A 103 6.66 6.51 -2.49
N THR A 104 7.07 5.78 -1.45
CA THR A 104 8.44 5.24 -1.35
C THR A 104 8.72 4.15 -2.36
N VAL A 105 7.74 3.26 -2.63
CA VAL A 105 7.86 2.22 -3.67
C VAL A 105 7.95 2.84 -5.06
N ALA A 106 7.10 3.82 -5.38
CA ALA A 106 7.15 4.51 -6.66
C ALA A 106 8.50 5.25 -6.85
N THR A 107 8.98 5.94 -5.81
CA THR A 107 10.27 6.63 -5.82
C THR A 107 11.44 5.65 -5.97
N LEU A 108 11.39 4.50 -5.30
CA LEU A 108 12.40 3.47 -5.41
C LEU A 108 12.46 2.90 -6.83
N LEU A 109 11.30 2.66 -7.45
CA LEU A 109 11.23 2.18 -8.83
C LEU A 109 11.92 3.16 -9.79
N SER A 110 11.62 4.45 -9.72
CA SER A 110 12.28 5.47 -10.54
C SER A 110 13.79 5.53 -10.30
N LYS A 111 14.25 5.43 -9.04
CA LYS A 111 15.68 5.42 -8.68
C LYS A 111 16.43 4.18 -9.20
N ILE A 112 15.76 3.02 -9.28
CA ILE A 112 16.36 1.78 -9.81
C ILE A 112 16.44 1.82 -11.34
N LEU A 113 15.40 2.33 -12.01
CA LEU A 113 15.35 2.37 -13.48
C LEU A 113 16.33 3.40 -14.08
N GLY A 114 16.55 4.53 -13.41
CA GLY A 114 17.46 5.58 -13.90
C GLY A 114 16.96 6.22 -15.21
N PRO A 115 17.85 6.62 -16.14
CA PRO A 115 17.50 7.39 -17.34
C PRO A 115 16.91 6.54 -18.48
N ARG A 116 16.62 5.26 -18.23
CA ARG A 116 15.92 4.37 -19.17
C ARG A 116 14.45 4.78 -19.33
N PRO A 117 13.71 4.29 -20.35
CA PRO A 117 12.29 4.64 -20.52
C PRO A 117 11.45 4.18 -19.32
N GLN A 118 11.20 5.10 -18.38
CA GLN A 118 10.50 4.81 -17.10
C GLN A 118 9.01 4.52 -17.30
N GLY A 119 8.41 5.01 -18.38
CA GLY A 119 6.97 4.94 -18.63
C GLY A 119 6.41 3.52 -18.70
N THR A 120 7.05 2.61 -19.45
CA THR A 120 6.54 1.24 -19.62
C THR A 120 6.57 0.45 -18.32
N GLN A 121 7.68 0.54 -17.58
CA GLN A 121 7.86 -0.20 -16.32
C GLN A 121 6.94 0.33 -15.21
N GLN A 122 6.79 1.65 -15.12
CA GLN A 122 5.83 2.26 -14.19
C GLN A 122 4.38 1.95 -14.60
N GLY A 123 4.10 1.81 -15.89
CA GLY A 123 2.83 1.33 -16.41
C GLY A 123 2.50 -0.10 -15.97
N ILE A 124 3.45 -1.04 -16.12
CA ILE A 124 3.30 -2.44 -15.67
C ILE A 124 3.07 -2.50 -14.15
N PHE A 125 3.84 -1.73 -13.39
CA PHE A 125 3.66 -1.64 -11.94
C PHE A 125 2.24 -1.17 -11.58
N GLN A 126 1.75 -0.10 -12.20
CA GLN A 126 0.39 0.39 -11.96
C GLN A 126 -0.70 -0.59 -12.41
N ALA A 127 -0.51 -1.26 -13.56
CA ALA A 127 -1.43 -2.29 -14.04
C ALA A 127 -1.56 -3.44 -13.04
N SER A 128 -0.43 -3.90 -12.47
CA SER A 128 -0.42 -4.94 -11.44
C SER A 128 -1.17 -4.51 -10.17
N GLY A 129 -1.01 -3.26 -9.74
CA GLY A 129 -1.73 -2.70 -8.59
C GLY A 129 -3.24 -2.59 -8.84
N SER A 130 -3.65 -2.25 -10.07
CA SER A 130 -5.08 -2.25 -10.45
C SER A 130 -5.66 -3.66 -10.50
N PHE A 131 -4.92 -4.64 -11.02
CA PHE A 131 -5.34 -6.04 -11.01
C PHE A 131 -5.53 -6.57 -9.58
N SER A 132 -4.59 -6.28 -8.69
CA SER A 132 -4.69 -6.64 -7.27
C SER A 132 -5.93 -6.04 -6.59
N ARG A 133 -6.34 -4.81 -6.96
CA ARG A 133 -7.53 -4.16 -6.41
C ARG A 133 -8.85 -4.78 -6.86
N VAL A 134 -8.86 -5.50 -7.99
CA VAL A 134 -10.02 -6.27 -8.43
C VAL A 134 -10.07 -7.62 -7.71
N ILE A 135 -8.93 -8.30 -7.61
CA ILE A 135 -8.86 -9.64 -7.00
C ILE A 135 -9.03 -9.59 -5.48
N GLY A 136 -8.46 -8.60 -4.80
CA GLY A 136 -8.44 -8.51 -3.35
C GLY A 136 -9.83 -8.64 -2.71
N PRO A 137 -10.81 -7.78 -3.05
CA PRO A 137 -12.15 -7.84 -2.49
C PRO A 137 -12.87 -9.16 -2.78
N ILE A 138 -12.67 -9.75 -3.97
CA ILE A 138 -13.30 -11.03 -4.35
C ILE A 138 -12.74 -12.17 -3.50
N GLY A 139 -11.42 -12.24 -3.36
CA GLY A 139 -10.74 -13.25 -2.55
C GLY A 139 -11.07 -13.12 -1.06
N VAL A 140 -11.02 -11.91 -0.52
CA VAL A 140 -11.32 -11.66 0.91
C VAL A 140 -12.79 -11.90 1.21
N SER A 141 -13.71 -11.47 0.34
CA SER A 141 -15.16 -11.66 0.54
C SER A 141 -15.55 -13.14 0.55
N THR A 142 -15.07 -13.92 -0.42
CA THR A 142 -15.35 -15.36 -0.47
C THR A 142 -14.78 -16.10 0.74
N LEU A 143 -13.56 -15.75 1.16
CA LEU A 143 -12.94 -16.32 2.35
C LEU A 143 -13.67 -15.93 3.64
N TYR A 144 -14.14 -14.69 3.72
CA TYR A 144 -14.90 -14.19 4.86
C TYR A 144 -16.22 -14.95 5.04
N VAL A 145 -16.97 -15.18 3.94
CA VAL A 145 -18.22 -15.93 4.02
C VAL A 145 -17.98 -17.37 4.47
N ALA A 146 -16.94 -18.02 3.95
CA ALA A 146 -16.68 -19.44 4.20
C ALA A 146 -16.00 -19.73 5.55
N PHE A 147 -14.99 -18.95 5.96
CA PHE A 147 -14.13 -19.24 7.11
C PHE A 147 -14.08 -18.10 8.14
N GLY A 148 -14.80 -17.01 7.88
CA GLY A 148 -14.91 -15.89 8.78
C GLY A 148 -13.75 -14.90 8.74
N PRO A 149 -13.85 -13.83 9.55
CA PRO A 149 -12.90 -12.71 9.56
C PRO A 149 -11.49 -13.11 10.02
N ARG A 150 -11.38 -14.12 10.89
CA ARG A 150 -10.07 -14.60 11.36
C ARG A 150 -9.20 -15.08 10.22
N MET A 151 -9.78 -15.86 9.30
CA MET A 151 -9.03 -16.41 8.17
C MET A 151 -8.62 -15.30 7.19
N ALA A 152 -9.50 -14.32 6.95
CA ALA A 152 -9.17 -13.13 6.16
C ALA A 152 -7.98 -12.35 6.74
N TRP A 153 -7.99 -12.09 8.05
CA TRP A 153 -6.88 -11.39 8.71
C TRP A 153 -5.56 -12.18 8.63
N ASN A 154 -5.61 -13.51 8.82
CA ASN A 154 -4.41 -14.34 8.70
C ASN A 154 -3.83 -14.31 7.27
N LEU A 155 -4.68 -14.36 6.25
CA LEU A 155 -4.24 -14.27 4.86
C LEU A 155 -3.52 -12.94 4.58
N GLU A 156 -4.07 -11.81 5.04
CA GLU A 156 -3.43 -10.49 4.91
C GLU A 156 -2.07 -10.44 5.60
N ILE A 157 -1.97 -10.95 6.84
CA ILE A 157 -0.70 -11.02 7.58
C ILE A 157 0.34 -11.84 6.80
N ILE A 158 -0.06 -13.00 6.25
CA ILE A 158 0.83 -13.86 5.45
C ILE A 158 1.30 -13.14 4.19
N VAL A 159 0.40 -12.49 3.44
CA VAL A 159 0.76 -11.78 2.20
C VAL A 159 1.74 -10.63 2.49
N ILE A 160 1.49 -9.84 3.54
CA ILE A 160 2.39 -8.73 3.92
C ILE A 160 3.73 -9.28 4.44
N ALA A 161 3.73 -10.36 5.22
CA ALA A 161 4.95 -11.00 5.71
C ALA A 161 5.81 -11.55 4.56
N VAL A 162 5.21 -12.26 3.60
CA VAL A 162 5.90 -12.73 2.40
C VAL A 162 6.48 -11.57 1.60
N THR A 163 5.74 -10.46 1.49
CA THR A 163 6.20 -9.24 0.83
C THR A 163 7.42 -8.64 1.55
N LEU A 164 7.36 -8.54 2.88
CA LEU A 164 8.47 -8.04 3.70
C LEU A 164 9.71 -8.94 3.60
N VAL A 165 9.54 -10.26 3.66
CA VAL A 165 10.63 -11.23 3.50
C VAL A 165 11.25 -11.10 2.11
N SER A 166 10.43 -11.05 1.06
CA SER A 166 10.89 -10.86 -0.32
C SER A 166 11.70 -9.56 -0.46
N TRP A 167 11.26 -8.50 0.21
CA TRP A 167 11.96 -7.22 0.25
C TRP A 167 13.33 -7.32 0.94
N ILE A 168 13.40 -8.02 2.08
CA ILE A 168 14.65 -8.24 2.83
C ILE A 168 15.63 -9.08 2.01
N VAL A 169 15.18 -10.16 1.38
CA VAL A 169 16.01 -11.01 0.51
C VAL A 169 16.56 -10.20 -0.67
N CYS A 170 15.71 -9.35 -1.28
CA CYS A 170 16.11 -8.50 -2.40
C CYS A 170 16.84 -7.22 -1.95
N TYR A 171 17.03 -6.96 -0.65
CA TYR A 171 17.57 -5.71 -0.12
C TYR A 171 18.94 -5.37 -0.69
N LYS A 172 19.79 -6.39 -0.86
CA LYS A 172 21.13 -6.25 -1.45
C LYS A 172 21.10 -6.01 -2.96
N ARG A 173 20.05 -6.44 -3.66
CA ARG A 173 19.90 -6.30 -5.13
C ARG A 173 19.39 -4.92 -5.54
N MET A 174 18.64 -4.24 -4.67
CA MET A 174 18.01 -2.94 -4.94
C MET A 174 18.99 -1.75 -4.93
N VAL A 175 20.24 -1.90 -5.35
CA VAL A 175 21.25 -0.82 -5.40
C VAL A 175 20.80 0.26 -6.40
N PRO A 176 20.81 1.56 -6.04
CA PRO A 176 20.39 2.60 -6.97
C PRO A 176 21.43 2.66 -8.09
N LEU A 177 20.99 2.86 -9.33
CA LEU A 177 21.92 3.01 -10.45
C LEU A 177 22.78 4.25 -10.19
N LYS A 178 24.06 4.04 -9.88
CA LYS A 178 25.04 5.14 -9.80
C LYS A 178 25.31 5.59 -11.23
N MET A 179 24.63 6.63 -11.68
CA MET A 179 25.01 7.29 -12.93
C MET A 179 26.35 7.99 -12.69
N PRO A 180 27.37 7.80 -13.55
CA PRO A 180 28.48 8.75 -13.56
C PRO A 180 27.88 10.13 -13.85
N ILE A 181 28.20 11.09 -12.99
CA ILE A 181 27.97 12.50 -13.29
C ILE A 181 28.65 12.72 -14.63
N ARG A 182 27.88 13.03 -15.69
CA ARG A 182 28.48 13.56 -16.91
C ARG A 182 29.01 14.93 -16.51
N THR A 183 30.27 14.98 -16.11
CA THR A 183 31.00 16.23 -16.01
C THR A 183 30.93 16.82 -17.43
N GLU A 184 30.20 17.91 -17.60
CA GLU A 184 30.31 18.71 -18.80
C GLU A 184 31.69 19.35 -18.80
N THR A 185 32.67 18.60 -19.28
CA THR A 185 34.02 19.00 -19.67
C THR A 185 34.53 17.79 -20.45
N SER A 186 34.68 17.81 -21.78
CA SER A 186 35.00 18.88 -22.70
C SER A 186 34.72 18.42 -24.14
N SER A 187 34.40 19.38 -25.02
CA SER A 187 34.66 19.41 -26.48
C SER A 187 34.15 18.25 -27.37
N GLU A 188 33.35 18.65 -28.37
CA GLU A 188 33.22 18.05 -29.71
C GLU A 188 32.28 16.85 -29.90
N SER A 189 30.99 17.17 -30.07
CA SER A 189 30.25 16.63 -31.22
C SER A 189 29.28 17.71 -31.71
N GLU A 190 29.78 18.66 -32.48
CA GLU A 190 28.95 19.38 -33.45
C GLU A 190 28.43 18.34 -34.46
N GLY A 191 27.31 17.71 -34.12
CA GLY A 191 26.56 16.82 -35.01
C GLY A 191 25.58 17.64 -35.87
N PRO A 192 25.11 17.09 -37.01
CA PRO A 192 24.69 17.82 -38.22
C PRO A 192 23.47 18.77 -38.07
N VAL A 193 22.82 18.74 -36.91
CA VAL A 193 21.55 19.43 -36.65
C VAL A 193 21.78 20.93 -36.45
N GLN A 194 22.87 21.35 -35.79
CA GLN A 194 23.11 22.78 -35.53
C GLN A 194 23.50 23.56 -36.80
N THR A 195 24.21 22.91 -37.72
CA THR A 195 24.59 23.48 -39.02
C THR A 195 23.37 23.67 -39.94
N GLU A 196 22.39 22.76 -39.88
CA GLU A 196 21.13 22.84 -40.63
C GLU A 196 20.23 23.99 -40.13
N VAL A 197 20.19 24.21 -38.80
CA VAL A 197 19.43 25.29 -38.16
C VAL A 197 20.04 26.66 -38.51
N ASN A 198 21.37 26.80 -38.43
CA ASN A 198 22.05 28.04 -38.80
C ASN A 198 21.90 28.36 -40.30
N ARG A 199 21.94 27.36 -41.19
CA ARG A 199 21.69 27.53 -42.63
C ARG A 199 20.26 28.00 -42.93
N ARG A 200 19.26 27.52 -42.17
CA ARG A 200 17.86 27.96 -42.35
C ARG A 200 17.61 29.37 -41.82
N GLN A 201 18.29 29.78 -40.74
CA GLN A 201 18.20 31.15 -40.21
C GLN A 201 18.89 32.19 -41.08
N SER A 202 20.01 31.85 -41.75
CA SER A 202 20.64 32.79 -42.70
C SER A 202 19.82 33.03 -43.97
N ILE A 203 19.02 32.04 -44.40
CA ILE A 203 18.10 32.19 -45.55
C ILE A 203 16.89 33.06 -45.17
N PHE A 204 16.43 33.01 -43.92
CA PHE A 204 15.29 33.81 -43.46
C PHE A 204 15.63 35.27 -43.17
N ASN A 205 16.87 35.58 -42.82
CA ASN A 205 17.31 36.95 -42.51
C ASN A 205 17.89 37.71 -43.73
N GLY A 206 17.81 37.11 -44.93
CA GLY A 206 18.36 37.65 -46.18
C GLY A 206 17.32 38.03 -47.25
N VAL A 207 16.05 38.20 -46.87
CA VAL A 207 14.97 38.72 -47.73
C VAL A 207 14.39 39.99 -47.11
#